data_AF-A0A6D2ICZ0-F1
#
_entry.id   AF-A0A6D2ICZ0-F1
#
_cell.length_a   1.000
_cell.length_b   1.000
_cell.length_c   1.000
_cell.angle_alpha   90.00
_cell.angle_beta   90.00
_cell.angle_gamma   90.00
#
_symmetry.space_group_name_H-M   'P 1'
#
loop_
_entity.id
_entity.type
_entity.pdbx_description
1 polymer ?
#
loop_
_entity_poly.entity_id
_entity_poly.type
_entity_poly.pdbx_seq_one_letter_code
_entity_poly.pdbx_strand_id
1 'polypeptide(L)'
;MPCGFATGSYLQIETWEDAEDDYLASLVSHHMLLNSEEEENQIWCPICKQGELMENQRNIHCNMCEMQLNKGDEVNLKILQERLAEANAEHLERGCRLKPKFSVQSQYNLKALYITCDACNTFEVVV
;
A
#
# COMPACT_ATOMS: atom_id res chain seq x y z
N MET A 1 15.24 -9.22 -76.09
CA MET A 1 14.86 -9.18 -74.66
C MET A 1 15.01 -10.59 -74.11
N PRO A 2 15.87 -10.76 -73.10
CA PRO A 2 15.40 -10.94 -71.73
C PRO A 2 16.11 -10.01 -70.74
N CYS A 3 15.41 -9.69 -69.65
CA CYS A 3 15.85 -8.76 -68.60
C CYS A 3 17.01 -9.32 -67.78
N GLY A 4 18.00 -8.47 -67.51
CA GLY A 4 19.09 -8.74 -66.58
C GLY A 4 18.67 -8.52 -65.13
N PHE A 5 19.27 -9.30 -64.23
CA PHE A 5 19.31 -9.00 -62.80
C PHE A 5 20.77 -8.72 -62.42
N ALA A 6 21.04 -7.47 -62.08
CA ALA A 6 22.31 -7.04 -61.50
C ALA A 6 22.25 -7.16 -59.98
N THR A 7 23.34 -7.65 -59.41
CA THR A 7 23.66 -7.86 -58.00
C THR A 7 23.42 -6.61 -57.15
N GLY A 8 22.57 -6.72 -56.12
CA GLY A 8 22.39 -5.70 -55.09
C GLY A 8 23.39 -5.89 -53.94
N SER A 9 24.25 -4.89 -53.71
CA SER A 9 25.16 -4.81 -52.58
C SER A 9 24.41 -4.58 -51.27
N TYR A 10 24.71 -5.37 -50.24
CA TYR A 10 24.19 -5.18 -48.89
C TYR A 10 24.86 -3.95 -48.28
N LEU A 11 24.11 -2.85 -48.14
CA LEU A 11 24.51 -1.71 -47.32
C LEU A 11 24.35 -2.12 -45.86
N GLN A 12 25.47 -2.21 -45.15
CA GLN A 12 25.49 -2.38 -43.71
C GLN A 12 24.98 -1.07 -43.09
N ILE A 13 23.69 -1.07 -42.76
CA ILE A 13 23.07 -0.02 -41.96
C ILE A 13 23.56 -0.28 -40.54
N GLU A 14 24.46 0.58 -40.03
CA GLU A 14 24.75 0.64 -38.59
C GLU A 14 23.45 1.07 -37.90
N THR A 15 22.68 0.09 -37.43
CA THR A 15 21.44 0.34 -36.73
C THR A 15 21.78 0.86 -35.35
N TRP A 16 21.20 2.00 -35.00
CA TRP A 16 21.25 2.64 -33.69
C TRP A 16 20.47 1.83 -32.63
N GLU A 17 20.35 0.51 -32.81
CA GLU A 17 19.58 -0.42 -31.97
C GLU A 17 20.26 -0.66 -30.62
N ASP A 18 21.58 -0.91 -30.63
CA ASP A 18 22.31 -1.31 -29.42
C ASP A 18 22.32 -0.21 -28.34
N ALA A 19 22.30 1.07 -28.73
CA ALA A 19 22.29 2.19 -27.79
C ALA A 19 20.90 2.47 -27.20
N GLU A 20 19.83 2.15 -27.92
CA GLU A 20 18.45 2.30 -27.44
C GLU A 20 18.14 1.23 -26.39
N ASP A 21 18.59 0.00 -26.61
CA ASP A 21 18.40 -1.11 -25.68
C ASP A 21 19.14 -0.91 -24.36
N ASP A 22 20.39 -0.42 -24.39
CA ASP A 22 21.15 -0.11 -23.18
C ASP A 22 20.51 1.03 -22.37
N TYR A 23 19.99 2.05 -23.05
CA TYR A 23 19.28 3.16 -22.40
C TYR A 23 17.98 2.65 -21.74
N LEU A 24 17.19 1.84 -22.45
CA LEU A 24 15.97 1.21 -21.92
C LEU A 24 16.27 0.27 -20.75
N ALA A 25 17.32 -0.56 -20.84
CA ALA A 25 17.74 -1.47 -19.77
C ALA A 25 18.17 -0.69 -18.51
N SER A 26 18.87 0.42 -18.68
CA SER A 26 19.27 1.30 -17.57
C SER A 26 18.06 1.97 -16.89
N LEU A 27 17.07 2.42 -17.68
CA LEU A 27 15.85 3.05 -17.17
C LEU A 27 14.94 2.05 -16.44
N VAL A 28 14.81 0.84 -16.99
CA VAL A 28 14.08 -0.26 -16.35
C VAL A 28 14.78 -0.68 -15.06
N SER A 29 16.10 -0.80 -15.07
CA SER A 29 16.87 -1.11 -13.85
C SER A 29 16.71 -0.03 -12.79
N HIS A 30 16.74 1.24 -13.19
CA HIS A 30 16.51 2.37 -12.28
C HIS A 30 15.07 2.39 -11.74
N HIS A 31 14.07 2.08 -12.59
CA HIS A 31 12.67 2.01 -12.21
C HIS A 31 12.31 0.75 -11.40
N MET A 32 13.14 -0.31 -11.47
CA MET A 32 13.01 -1.50 -10.61
C MET A 32 13.62 -1.30 -9.22
N LEU A 33 14.40 -0.23 -9.01
CA LEU A 33 14.99 0.13 -7.70
C LEU A 33 14.06 0.97 -6.81
N LEU A 34 12.79 1.17 -7.20
CA LEU A 34 11.82 1.96 -6.41
C LEU A 34 11.49 1.38 -5.02
N ASN A 35 12.00 0.19 -4.68
CA ASN A 35 11.76 -0.47 -3.38
C ASN A 35 13.03 -0.62 -2.52
N SER A 36 14.16 0.02 -2.89
CA SER A 36 15.43 -0.14 -2.14
C SER A 36 15.66 0.89 -1.04
N GLU A 37 14.74 1.81 -0.84
CA GLU A 37 14.67 2.61 0.37
C GLU A 37 13.62 1.92 1.24
N GLU A 38 13.96 1.67 2.51
CA GLU A 38 13.04 1.16 3.50
C GLU A 38 11.78 2.02 3.44
N GLU A 39 10.73 1.56 2.73
CA GLU A 39 9.43 2.20 2.77
C GLU A 39 9.06 2.19 4.25
N GLU A 40 9.26 3.33 4.92
CA GLU A 40 8.67 3.58 6.21
C GLU A 40 7.19 3.34 5.97
N ASN A 41 6.70 2.16 6.37
CA ASN A 41 5.35 1.70 6.13
C ASN A 41 4.40 2.67 6.83
N GLN A 42 4.11 3.79 6.17
CA GLN A 42 3.27 4.84 6.69
C GLN A 42 1.86 4.30 6.72
N ILE A 43 1.37 4.06 7.94
CA ILE A 43 0.01 3.58 8.14
C ILE A 43 -0.88 4.79 8.35
N TRP A 44 -1.80 5.02 7.44
CA TRP A 44 -2.79 6.08 7.56
C TRP A 44 -3.81 5.76 8.67
N CYS A 45 -4.20 6.79 9.41
CA CYS A 45 -5.19 6.67 10.47
C CYS A 45 -6.57 6.33 9.88
N PRO A 46 -7.20 5.22 10.29
CA PRO A 46 -8.48 4.80 9.74
C PRO A 46 -9.66 5.71 10.16
N ILE A 47 -9.47 6.53 11.20
CA ILE A 47 -10.49 7.45 11.73
C ILE A 47 -10.51 8.75 10.93
N CYS A 48 -9.42 9.50 10.89
CA CYS A 48 -9.38 10.80 10.22
C CYS A 48 -8.98 10.72 8.74
N LYS A 49 -8.32 9.62 8.31
CA LYS A 49 -7.86 9.39 6.92
C LYS A 49 -6.90 10.45 6.37
N GLN A 50 -6.32 11.25 7.26
CA GLN A 50 -5.43 12.36 6.93
C GLN A 50 -4.13 12.30 7.72
N GLY A 51 -4.18 11.84 8.96
CA GLY A 51 -2.99 11.65 9.79
C GLY A 51 -2.41 10.27 9.64
N GLU A 52 -1.16 10.15 10.03
CA GLU A 52 -0.40 8.91 10.09
C GLU A 52 -0.47 8.35 11.52
N LEU A 53 -0.42 7.03 11.62
CA LEU A 53 -0.29 6.32 12.88
C LEU A 53 1.19 6.26 13.24
N MET A 54 1.50 6.75 14.43
CA MET A 54 2.82 6.72 15.02
C MET A 54 2.80 5.79 16.23
N GLU A 55 3.87 5.03 16.41
CA GLU A 55 4.05 4.12 17.53
C GLU A 55 5.13 4.62 18.48
N ASN A 56 4.79 4.71 19.76
CA ASN A 56 5.72 4.94 20.85
C ASN A 56 5.85 3.69 21.72
N GLN A 57 6.70 3.72 22.75
CA GLN A 57 6.88 2.61 23.69
C GLN A 57 5.60 2.15 24.40
N ARG A 58 4.59 3.02 24.54
CA ARG A 58 3.38 2.75 25.34
C ARG A 58 2.06 2.86 24.58
N ASN A 59 2.06 3.46 23.40
CA ASN A 59 0.83 3.69 22.66
C ASN A 59 1.07 3.79 21.15
N ILE A 60 0.01 3.47 20.41
CA ILE A 60 -0.13 3.83 19.00
C ILE A 60 -1.09 5.01 18.95
N HIS A 61 -0.74 6.07 18.22
CA HIS A 61 -1.55 7.28 18.18
C HIS A 61 -1.50 7.95 16.81
N CYS A 62 -2.50 8.76 16.50
CA CYS A 62 -2.50 9.57 15.28
C CYS A 62 -1.89 10.95 15.55
N ASN A 63 -1.13 11.47 14.59
CA ASN A 63 -0.58 12.83 14.65
C ASN A 63 -1.61 13.94 14.38
N MET A 64 -2.77 13.63 13.77
CA MET A 64 -3.76 14.62 13.34
C MET A 64 -5.13 14.50 14.03
N CYS A 65 -5.39 13.42 14.78
CA CYS A 65 -6.63 13.26 15.53
C CYS A 65 -6.42 12.58 16.88
N GLU A 66 -7.46 12.54 17.71
CA GLU A 66 -7.40 12.00 19.08
C GLU A 66 -7.39 10.46 19.15
N MET A 67 -7.13 9.78 18.04
CA MET A 67 -7.00 8.32 17.99
C MET A 67 -5.75 7.90 18.77
N GLN A 68 -5.95 7.06 19.80
CA GLN A 68 -4.87 6.51 20.59
C GLN A 68 -5.26 5.12 21.13
N LEU A 69 -4.36 4.15 21.02
CA LEU A 69 -4.48 2.80 21.54
C LEU A 69 -3.32 2.50 22.49
N ASN A 70 -3.57 1.69 23.50
CA ASN A 70 -2.53 1.26 24.42
C ASN A 70 -1.70 0.16 23.74
N LYS A 71 -0.38 0.35 23.71
CA LYS A 71 0.54 -0.66 23.20
C LYS A 71 0.75 -1.69 24.31
N GLY A 72 0.22 -2.90 24.12
CA GLY A 72 0.59 -4.06 24.91
C GLY A 72 1.83 -4.75 24.34
N ASP A 73 2.23 -5.89 24.91
CA ASP A 73 3.33 -6.69 24.34
C ASP A 73 2.95 -7.30 22.98
N GLU A 74 1.66 -7.54 22.74
CA GLU A 74 1.14 -8.18 21.52
C GLU A 74 0.59 -7.18 20.48
N VAL A 75 0.41 -5.90 20.82
CA VAL A 75 -0.17 -4.90 19.91
C VAL A 75 0.93 -3.99 19.42
N ASN A 76 1.31 -4.10 18.16
CA ASN A 76 2.26 -3.20 17.49
C ASN A 76 1.65 -2.63 16.21
N LEU A 77 2.32 -1.64 15.62
CA LEU A 77 1.82 -0.92 14.45
C LEU A 77 1.57 -1.87 13.25
N LYS A 78 2.42 -2.89 13.08
CA LYS A 78 2.30 -3.91 12.02
C LYS A 78 1.06 -4.79 12.21
N ILE A 79 0.84 -5.30 13.40
CA ILE A 79 -0.35 -6.12 13.73
C ILE A 79 -1.62 -5.28 13.53
N LEU A 80 -1.60 -4.01 13.94
CA LEU A 80 -2.72 -3.11 13.69
C LEU A 80 -3.00 -2.95 12.18
N GLN A 81 -1.97 -2.86 11.35
CA GLN A 81 -2.10 -2.83 9.90
C GLN A 81 -2.81 -4.07 9.36
N GLU A 82 -2.32 -5.25 9.75
CA GLU A 82 -2.83 -6.54 9.31
C GLU A 82 -4.32 -6.67 9.70
N ARG A 83 -4.66 -6.36 10.96
CA ARG A 83 -6.04 -6.39 11.45
C ARG A 83 -6.96 -5.39 10.75
N LEU A 84 -6.46 -4.21 10.41
CA LEU A 84 -7.22 -3.23 9.61
C LEU A 84 -7.47 -3.72 8.18
N ALA A 85 -6.48 -4.37 7.56
CA ALA A 85 -6.62 -4.93 6.22
C ALA A 85 -7.64 -6.09 6.23
N GLU A 86 -7.53 -7.01 7.19
CA GLU A 86 -8.47 -8.12 7.40
C GLU A 86 -9.90 -7.61 7.60
N ALA A 87 -10.12 -6.69 8.54
CA ALA A 87 -11.46 -6.17 8.82
C ALA A 87 -12.10 -5.49 7.60
N ASN A 88 -11.30 -4.79 6.78
CA ASN A 88 -11.79 -4.20 5.54
C ASN A 88 -12.07 -5.26 4.46
N ALA A 89 -11.23 -6.28 4.33
CA ALA A 89 -11.42 -7.38 3.38
C ALA A 89 -12.69 -8.16 3.73
N GLU A 90 -12.88 -8.56 4.99
CA GLU A 90 -14.08 -9.25 5.45
C GLU A 90 -15.34 -8.41 5.22
N HIS A 91 -15.28 -7.11 5.50
CA HIS A 91 -16.38 -6.19 5.22
C HIS A 91 -16.73 -6.13 3.72
N LEU A 92 -15.72 -6.13 2.85
CA LEU A 92 -15.90 -6.12 1.40
C LEU A 92 -16.44 -7.46 0.87
N GLU A 93 -15.97 -8.58 1.41
CA GLU A 93 -16.42 -9.94 1.08
C GLU A 93 -17.89 -10.18 1.44
N ARG A 94 -18.39 -9.51 2.48
CA ARG A 94 -19.84 -9.44 2.80
C ARG A 94 -20.66 -8.68 1.74
N GLY A 95 -20.01 -8.09 0.74
CA GLY A 95 -20.65 -7.37 -0.37
C GLY A 95 -20.96 -5.91 -0.07
N CYS A 96 -20.52 -5.37 1.08
CA CYS A 96 -20.78 -3.99 1.44
C CYS A 96 -19.71 -3.06 0.85
N ARG A 97 -20.14 -2.11 0.01
CA ARG A 97 -19.26 -1.12 -0.65
C ARG A 97 -19.22 0.23 0.06
N LEU A 98 -19.97 0.39 1.14
CA LEU A 98 -19.97 1.62 1.92
C LEU A 98 -18.73 1.66 2.83
N LYS A 99 -18.27 2.87 3.14
CA LYS A 99 -17.06 3.05 3.95
C LYS A 99 -17.40 2.75 5.42
N PRO A 100 -16.76 1.75 6.05
CA PRO A 100 -16.94 1.53 7.47
C PRO A 100 -16.36 2.72 8.26
N LYS A 101 -16.91 2.93 9.46
CA LYS A 101 -16.44 3.89 10.45
C LYS A 101 -15.59 3.17 11.47
N PHE A 102 -14.43 3.73 11.77
CA PHE A 102 -13.56 3.27 12.84
C PHE A 102 -13.68 4.19 14.05
N SER A 103 -13.71 3.60 15.24
CA SER A 103 -13.80 4.35 16.49
C SER A 103 -13.01 3.67 17.60
N VAL A 104 -12.36 4.45 18.45
CA VAL A 104 -11.72 3.93 19.67
C VAL A 104 -12.72 4.05 20.81
N GLN A 105 -12.93 2.97 21.55
CA GLN A 105 -13.69 3.00 22.80
C GLN A 105 -12.77 2.63 23.96
N SER A 106 -12.99 3.27 25.11
CA SER A 106 -12.26 2.96 26.32
C SER A 106 -13.17 2.31 27.37
N GLN A 107 -12.76 1.15 27.86
CA GLN A 107 -13.41 0.47 28.97
C GLN A 107 -12.32 -0.04 29.93
N TYR A 108 -12.48 0.22 31.23
CA TYR A 108 -11.56 -0.26 32.28
C TYR A 108 -10.07 0.07 32.01
N ASN A 109 -9.77 1.28 31.53
CA ASN A 109 -8.43 1.75 31.12
C ASN A 109 -7.82 1.03 29.91
N LEU A 110 -8.55 0.12 29.27
CA LEU A 110 -8.19 -0.45 27.98
C LEU A 110 -8.83 0.41 26.87
N LYS A 111 -8.07 0.67 25.80
CA LYS A 111 -8.56 1.34 24.60
C LYS A 111 -8.54 0.32 23.47
N ALA A 112 -9.70 0.02 22.90
CA ALA A 112 -9.86 -0.92 21.81
C ALA A 112 -10.39 -0.21 20.56
N LEU A 113 -9.97 -0.66 19.39
CA LEU A 113 -10.40 -0.13 18.11
C LEU A 113 -11.55 -0.97 17.56
N TYR A 114 -12.62 -0.31 17.15
CA TYR A 114 -13.80 -0.96 16.60
C TYR A 114 -14.03 -0.53 15.15
N ILE A 115 -14.51 -1.48 14.35
CA ILE A 115 -15.09 -1.24 13.03
C ILE A 115 -16.61 -1.29 13.13
N THR A 116 -17.27 -0.30 12.55
CA THR A 116 -18.74 -0.17 12.48
C THR A 116 -19.17 0.09 11.05
N CYS A 117 -20.26 -0.52 10.60
CA CYS A 117 -20.89 -0.14 9.34
C CYS A 117 -22.41 -0.17 9.46
N ASP A 118 -23.05 0.99 9.29
CA ASP A 118 -24.49 1.16 9.39
C ASP A 118 -25.26 0.40 8.28
N ALA A 119 -24.59 0.05 7.18
CA ALA A 119 -25.22 -0.56 6.02
C ALA A 119 -25.30 -2.08 6.05
N CYS A 120 -24.26 -2.74 6.54
CA CYS A 120 -24.22 -4.20 6.72
C CYS A 120 -24.32 -4.60 8.20
N ASN A 121 -24.52 -3.62 9.08
CA ASN A 121 -24.67 -3.80 10.52
C ASN A 121 -23.46 -4.49 11.19
N THR A 122 -22.27 -4.36 10.60
CA THR A 122 -21.01 -4.88 11.16
C THR A 122 -20.63 -4.07 12.39
N PHE A 123 -20.30 -4.76 13.49
CA PHE A 123 -19.72 -4.19 14.70
C PHE A 123 -18.75 -5.18 15.32
N GLU A 124 -17.45 -4.93 15.18
CA GLU A 124 -16.39 -5.87 15.55
C GLU A 124 -15.19 -5.15 16.17
N VAL A 125 -14.46 -5.87 17.02
CA VAL A 125 -13.19 -5.41 17.61
C VAL A 125 -12.06 -5.72 16.64
N VAL A 126 -11.29 -4.69 16.27
CA VAL A 126 -10.12 -4.82 15.40
C VAL A 126 -8.89 -5.20 16.23
N VAL A 127 -8.65 -4.45 17.31
CA VAL A 127 -7.58 -4.66 18.32
C VAL A 127 -8.01 -4.18 19.70
#